data_AF-A0A7K1F2I2-F1
#
_entry.id   AF-A0A7K1F2I2-F1
#
_cell.length_a   1.000
_cell.length_b   1.000
_cell.length_c   1.000
_cell.angle_alpha   90.00
_cell.angle_beta   90.00
_cell.angle_gamma   90.00
#
_symmetry.space_group_name_H-M   'P 1'
#
loop_
_entity.id
_entity.type
_entity.pdbx_description
1 polymer ?
#
loop_
_entity_poly.entity_id
_entity_poly.type
_entity_poly.pdbx_seq_one_letter_code
_entity_poly.pdbx_strand_id
1 'polypeptide(L)'
;MNLFALRLSVKDNSLWGDAASADAGERLGWLDLPQSSRTLLPAIDSLAAWARSKKLENVILSGMGGSSLAPEVICAFEHMSIEILDSTDPHHVTRVL
;
A
#
# COMPACT_ATOMS: atom_id res chain seq x y z
N MET A 1 -21.20 -19.97 1.27
CA MET A 1 -19.94 -19.51 0.64
C MET A 1 -19.74 -20.35 -0.61
N ASN A 2 -19.49 -19.75 -1.79
CA ASN A 2 -19.30 -20.55 -3.00
C ASN A 2 -17.90 -21.21 -3.01
N LEU A 3 -17.74 -22.27 -3.80
CA LEU A 3 -16.50 -23.04 -3.86
C LEU A 3 -15.29 -22.17 -4.27
N PHE A 4 -15.52 -21.17 -5.11
CA PHE A 4 -14.48 -20.23 -5.53
C PHE A 4 -13.91 -19.45 -4.35
N ALA A 5 -14.75 -18.86 -3.50
CA ALA A 5 -14.30 -18.08 -2.34
C ALA A 5 -13.50 -18.93 -1.34
N LEU A 6 -13.89 -20.20 -1.14
CA LEU A 6 -13.13 -21.15 -0.32
C LEU A 6 -11.74 -21.42 -0.89
N ARG A 7 -11.66 -21.75 -2.19
CA ARG A 7 -10.38 -21.99 -2.87
C ARG A 7 -9.48 -20.75 -2.86
N LEU A 8 -10.06 -19.58 -3.10
CA LEU A 8 -9.34 -18.31 -3.05
C LEU A 8 -8.80 -18.06 -1.63
N SER A 9 -9.59 -18.32 -0.59
CA SER A 9 -9.17 -18.09 0.81
C SER A 9 -7.97 -18.92 1.26
N VAL A 10 -7.72 -20.08 0.64
CA VAL A 10 -6.55 -20.92 0.91
C VAL A 10 -5.42 -20.71 -0.12
N LYS A 11 -5.49 -19.61 -0.88
CA LYS A 11 -4.53 -19.22 -1.93
C LYS A 11 -4.34 -20.29 -3.01
N ASP A 12 -5.43 -20.96 -3.40
CA ASP A 12 -5.38 -21.93 -4.50
C ASP A 12 -5.06 -21.22 -5.83
N ASN A 13 -3.80 -21.31 -6.25
CA ASN A 13 -3.28 -20.67 -7.45
C ASN A 13 -3.78 -21.33 -8.75
N SER A 14 -4.31 -22.55 -8.70
CA SER A 14 -4.88 -23.23 -9.87
C SER A 14 -6.18 -22.58 -10.37
N LEU A 15 -6.76 -21.64 -9.60
CA LEU A 15 -7.91 -20.84 -10.02
C LEU A 15 -7.65 -20.00 -11.29
N TRP A 16 -6.38 -19.72 -11.62
CA TRP A 16 -5.97 -18.96 -12.81
C TRP A 16 -5.52 -19.84 -13.99
N GLY A 17 -5.58 -21.17 -13.84
CA GLY A 17 -5.13 -22.14 -14.85
C GLY A 17 -3.62 -22.35 -14.88
N ASP A 18 -3.18 -23.44 -15.49
CA ASP A 18 -1.79 -23.93 -15.43
C ASP A 18 -0.77 -22.89 -15.90
N ALA A 19 -1.10 -22.13 -16.95
CA ALA A 19 -0.22 -21.11 -17.52
C ALA A 19 0.10 -19.96 -16.55
N ALA A 20 -0.81 -19.65 -15.60
CA ALA A 20 -0.68 -18.53 -14.68
C ALA A 20 -0.55 -18.97 -13.21
N SER A 21 -0.56 -20.27 -12.94
CA SER A 21 -0.54 -20.82 -11.57
C SER A 21 0.73 -20.44 -10.80
N ALA A 22 1.89 -20.42 -11.47
CA ALA A 22 3.15 -19.98 -10.87
C ALA A 22 3.06 -18.51 -10.43
N ASP A 23 2.69 -17.60 -11.34
CA ASP A 23 2.55 -16.18 -11.06
C ASP A 23 1.47 -15.90 -10.00
N ALA A 24 0.34 -16.60 -10.06
CA ALA A 24 -0.72 -16.46 -9.06
C ALA A 24 -0.25 -16.89 -7.68
N GLY A 25 0.53 -17.96 -7.56
CA GLY A 25 1.09 -18.44 -6.29
C GLY A 25 1.91 -17.36 -5.57
N GLU A 26 2.66 -16.55 -6.32
CA GLU A 26 3.47 -15.47 -5.76
C GLU A 26 2.66 -14.20 -5.45
N ARG A 27 1.53 -13.99 -6.13
CA ARG A 27 0.76 -12.73 -6.07
C ARG A 27 -0.42 -12.75 -5.10
N LEU A 28 -0.73 -13.88 -4.48
CA LEU A 28 -1.88 -14.04 -3.57
C LEU A 28 -1.59 -13.63 -2.11
N GLY A 29 -0.44 -13.00 -1.84
CA GLY A 29 -0.06 -12.52 -0.52
C GLY A 29 -1.06 -11.52 0.09
N TRP A 30 -1.81 -10.78 -0.74
CA TRP A 30 -2.76 -9.77 -0.28
C TRP A 30 -3.93 -10.33 0.53
N LEU A 31 -4.27 -11.61 0.37
CA LEU A 31 -5.40 -12.24 1.05
C LEU A 31 -5.24 -12.28 2.58
N ASP A 32 -4.00 -12.41 3.07
CA ASP A 32 -3.72 -12.48 4.50
C ASP A 32 -3.33 -11.12 5.08
N LEU A 33 -3.21 -10.07 4.25
CA LEU A 33 -2.80 -8.74 4.70
C LEU A 33 -3.73 -8.16 5.77
N PRO A 34 -5.07 -8.29 5.72
CA PRO A 34 -5.95 -7.74 6.77
C PRO A 34 -5.66 -8.26 8.19
N GLN A 35 -5.03 -9.44 8.30
CA GLN A 35 -4.62 -10.06 9.56
C GLN A 35 -3.14 -9.82 9.83
N SER A 36 -2.26 -10.19 8.90
CA SER A 36 -0.79 -10.14 9.06
C SER A 36 -0.27 -8.72 9.23
N SER A 37 -0.84 -7.74 8.51
CA SER A 37 -0.41 -6.33 8.59
C SER A 37 -0.71 -5.68 9.94
N ARG A 38 -1.61 -6.24 10.76
CA ARG A 38 -1.93 -5.68 12.10
C ARG A 38 -0.71 -5.64 13.01
N THR A 39 0.26 -6.52 12.78
CA THR A 39 1.54 -6.52 13.48
C THR A 39 2.36 -5.25 13.24
N LEU A 40 2.08 -4.50 12.17
CA LEU A 40 2.74 -3.23 11.83
C LEU A 40 2.15 -2.04 12.59
N LEU A 41 0.95 -2.14 13.16
CA LEU A 41 0.27 -1.03 13.83
C LEU A 41 1.12 -0.38 14.94
N PRO A 42 1.81 -1.14 15.82
CA PRO A 42 2.68 -0.52 16.84
C PRO A 42 3.84 0.29 16.24
N ALA A 43 4.43 -0.20 15.14
CA ALA A 43 5.52 0.50 14.45
C ALA A 43 5.02 1.78 13.76
N ILE A 44 3.85 1.71 13.11
CA ILE A 44 3.20 2.86 12.49
C ILE A 44 2.83 3.92 13.54
N ASP A 45 2.24 3.51 14.66
CA ASP A 45 1.88 4.43 15.74
C ASP A 45 3.12 5.10 16.36
N SER A 46 4.19 4.33 16.56
CA SER A 46 5.48 4.85 17.04
C SER A 46 6.06 5.88 16.07
N LEU A 47 6.03 5.62 14.76
CA LEU A 47 6.49 6.55 13.73
C LEU A 47 5.64 7.83 13.71
N ALA A 48 4.31 7.69 13.80
CA ALA A 48 3.39 8.82 13.82
C ALA A 48 3.58 9.68 15.09
N ALA A 49 3.78 9.05 16.26
CA ALA A 49 4.09 9.75 17.50
C ALA A 49 5.43 10.50 17.42
N TRP A 50 6.46 9.86 16.84
CA TRP A 50 7.74 10.51 16.59
C TRP A 50 7.57 11.73 15.67
N ALA A 51 6.85 11.61 14.56
CA ALA A 51 6.63 12.72 13.62
C ALA A 51 5.91 13.90 14.30
N ARG A 52 4.86 13.63 15.10
CA ARG A 52 4.16 14.64 15.91
C ARG A 52 5.10 15.30 16.93
N SER A 53 5.97 14.53 17.59
CA SER A 53 6.94 15.06 18.57
C SER A 53 7.94 16.04 17.93
N LYS A 54 8.23 15.84 16.64
CA LYS A 54 9.10 16.68 15.82
C LYS A 54 8.35 17.83 15.14
N LYS A 55 7.04 17.95 15.33
CA LYS A 55 6.17 18.93 14.67
C LYS A 55 6.31 18.88 13.13
N LEU A 56 6.40 17.67 12.57
CA LEU A 56 6.39 17.48 11.13
C LEU A 56 4.95 17.63 10.63
N GLU A 57 4.72 18.64 9.79
CA GLU A 57 3.41 18.97 9.24
C GLU A 57 3.28 18.63 7.75
N ASN A 58 4.41 18.58 7.03
CA ASN A 58 4.47 18.29 5.61
C ASN A 58 5.01 16.88 5.38
N VAL A 59 4.26 16.07 4.62
CA VAL A 59 4.64 14.71 4.23
C VAL A 59 4.72 14.64 2.72
N ILE A 60 5.92 14.30 2.23
CA ILE A 60 6.19 14.06 0.81
C ILE A 60 6.41 12.56 0.64
N LEU A 61 5.57 11.93 -0.18
CA LEU A 61 5.67 10.53 -0.53
C LEU A 61 6.37 10.38 -1.88
N SER A 62 7.60 9.86 -1.84
CA SER A 62 8.33 9.50 -3.05
C SER A 62 7.95 8.09 -3.50
N GLY A 63 7.25 7.97 -4.63
CA GLY A 63 6.82 6.67 -5.16
C GLY A 63 5.90 6.80 -6.37
N MET A 64 5.81 5.74 -7.17
CA MET A 64 4.99 5.69 -8.39
C MET A 64 3.94 4.58 -8.33
N GLY A 65 2.85 4.77 -9.08
CA GLY A 65 1.83 3.74 -9.31
C GLY A 65 1.02 3.40 -8.06
N GLY A 66 0.88 2.12 -7.72
CA GLY A 66 0.06 1.70 -6.58
C GLY A 66 0.54 2.26 -5.24
N SER A 67 1.85 2.53 -5.11
CA SER A 67 2.44 3.09 -3.90
C SER A 67 2.11 4.56 -3.66
N SER A 68 1.77 5.34 -4.70
CA SER A 68 1.29 6.72 -4.56
C SER A 68 -0.23 6.80 -4.51
N LEU A 69 -0.91 6.07 -5.41
CA LEU A 69 -2.37 6.12 -5.55
C LEU A 69 -3.11 5.66 -4.28
N ALA A 70 -2.63 4.61 -3.60
CA ALA A 70 -3.29 4.13 -2.40
C ALA A 70 -3.26 5.17 -1.26
N PRO A 71 -2.10 5.77 -0.90
CA PRO A 71 -2.06 6.90 0.01
C PRO A 71 -2.89 8.12 -0.42
N GLU A 72 -2.88 8.49 -1.70
CA GLU A 72 -3.70 9.60 -2.20
C GLU A 72 -5.21 9.39 -1.94
N VAL A 73 -5.71 8.18 -2.21
CA VAL A 73 -7.12 7.82 -1.95
C VAL A 73 -7.44 7.86 -0.45
N ILE A 74 -6.55 7.32 0.39
CA ILE A 74 -6.73 7.32 1.85
C ILE A 74 -6.74 8.76 2.38
N CYS A 75 -5.78 9.58 1.98
CA CYS A 75 -5.69 10.98 2.40
C CYS A 75 -6.92 11.78 1.93
N ALA A 76 -7.36 11.59 0.68
CA ALA A 76 -8.56 12.25 0.18
C ALA A 76 -9.82 11.86 0.98
N PHE A 77 -9.96 10.59 1.35
CA PHE A 77 -11.06 10.09 2.17
C PHE A 77 -11.04 10.67 3.59
N GLU A 78 -9.86 10.77 4.21
CA GLU A 78 -9.67 11.36 5.54
C GLU A 78 -9.57 12.90 5.53
N HIS A 79 -9.77 13.54 4.37
CA HIS A 79 -9.61 14.99 4.19
C HIS A 79 -8.23 15.54 4.62
N MET A 80 -7.18 14.75 4.42
CA MET A 80 -5.79 15.12 4.67
C MET A 80 -5.06 15.45 3.37
N SER A 81 -4.10 16.38 3.43
CA SER A 81 -3.19 16.67 2.33
C SER A 81 -1.95 15.78 2.38
N ILE A 82 -1.51 15.30 1.22
CA ILE A 82 -0.23 14.62 1.02
C ILE A 82 0.38 15.13 -0.28
N GLU A 83 1.70 15.30 -0.30
CA GLU A 83 2.41 15.67 -1.51
C GLU A 83 3.10 14.45 -2.12
N ILE A 84 2.96 14.25 -3.42
CA ILE A 84 3.48 13.08 -4.14
C ILE A 84 4.66 13.50 -5.01
N LEU A 85 5.76 12.78 -4.87
CA LEU A 85 6.91 12.86 -5.76
C LEU A 85 7.05 11.55 -6.54
N ASP A 86 6.43 11.51 -7.72
CA ASP A 86 6.36 10.32 -8.57
C ASP A 86 7.19 10.45 -9.87
N SER A 87 7.94 11.54 -10.04
CA SER A 87 8.75 11.77 -11.23
C SER A 87 10.21 12.03 -10.88
N THR A 88 11.09 11.64 -11.81
CA THR A 88 12.51 12.00 -11.80
C THR A 88 12.81 13.28 -12.57
N ASP A 89 11.79 13.94 -13.14
CA ASP A 89 11.93 15.25 -13.77
C ASP A 89 12.43 16.28 -12.74
N PRO A 90 13.61 16.92 -12.97
CA PRO A 90 14.17 17.89 -12.03
C PRO A 90 13.23 19.09 -11.77
N HIS A 91 12.38 19.46 -12.73
CA HIS A 91 11.37 20.50 -12.53
C HIS A 91 10.28 20.06 -11.56
N HIS A 92 9.87 18.80 -11.61
CA HIS A 92 8.93 18.26 -10.64
C HIS A 92 9.56 18.17 -9.25
N VAL A 93 10.78 17.66 -9.15
CA VAL A 93 11.51 17.55 -7.88
C VAL A 93 11.64 18.93 -7.21
N THR A 94 12.00 19.96 -7.97
CA THR A 94 12.18 21.34 -7.46
C THR A 94 10.85 22.01 -7.07
N ARG A 95 9.72 21.55 -7.60
CA ARG A 95 8.40 22.05 -7.23
C ARG A 95 7.94 21.51 -5.88
N VAL A 96 8.34 20.29 -5.55
CA VAL A 96 7.88 19.53 -4.38
C VAL A 96 8.84 19.68 -3.18
N LEU A 97 10.14 19.86 -3.42
CA LEU A 97 11.18 20.04 -2.39
C LEU A 97 11.62 21.50 -2.26
#